data_AF-A0A645FP75-F1
#
_entry.id   AF-A0A645FP75-F1
#
_cell.length_a   1.000
_cell.length_b   1.000
_cell.length_c   1.000
_cell.angle_alpha   90.00
_cell.angle_beta   90.00
_cell.angle_gamma   90.00
#
_symmetry.space_group_name_H-M   'P 1'
#
loop_
_entity.id
_entity.type
_entity.pdbx_description
1 polymer ?
#
loop_
_entity_poly.entity_id
_entity_poly.type
_entity_poly.pdbx_seq_one_letter_code
_entity_poly.pdbx_strand_id
1 'polypeptide(L)'
;MFGTSGTINSQSYDIEITKLHPHLKVTGEACPIWVPLVENNEFDKPGADYFVKQHIHNLLKKDDKIDTIILGCTHYPLLITKIKQFLPQGIQVISQGKYVAESLKEYLQRHPEMEKRCSKDGTVRYFTTDLPGKFADMASLFLKENIEAQKINID
;
A
#
# COMPACT_ATOMS: atom_id res chain seq x y z
N MET A 1 -11.15 2.90 4.06
CA MET A 1 -9.81 2.36 3.70
C MET A 1 -9.93 0.90 3.29
N PHE A 2 -9.06 0.46 2.38
CA PHE A 2 -8.89 -0.97 2.06
C PHE A 2 -7.63 -1.49 2.73
N GLY A 3 -7.63 -2.69 3.30
CA GLY A 3 -6.44 -3.28 3.91
C GLY A 3 -6.46 -4.79 3.98
N THR A 4 -5.37 -5.39 4.46
CA THR A 4 -5.36 -6.81 4.81
C THR A 4 -6.27 -7.04 6.03
N SER A 5 -6.72 -8.28 6.25
CA SER A 5 -7.49 -8.61 7.46
C SER A 5 -6.75 -8.21 8.74
N GLY A 6 -5.42 -8.40 8.78
CA GLY A 6 -4.58 -7.97 9.91
C GLY A 6 -4.61 -6.46 10.12
N THR A 7 -4.43 -5.67 9.05
CA THR A 7 -4.47 -4.20 9.11
C THR A 7 -5.81 -3.65 9.57
N ILE A 8 -6.92 -4.24 9.10
CA ILE A 8 -8.27 -3.81 9.49
C ILE A 8 -8.56 -4.20 10.94
N ASN A 9 -8.20 -5.42 11.34
CA ASN A 9 -8.44 -5.91 12.70
C ASN A 9 -7.59 -5.19 13.76
N SER A 10 -6.38 -4.73 13.40
CA SER A 10 -5.52 -4.00 14.33
C SER A 10 -6.03 -2.60 14.67
N GLN A 11 -6.96 -2.07 13.87
CA GLN A 11 -7.51 -0.71 13.99
C GLN A 11 -6.44 0.39 13.98
N SER A 12 -5.21 0.10 13.53
CA SER A 12 -4.09 1.04 13.67
C SER A 12 -4.35 2.37 12.95
N TYR A 13 -5.02 2.34 11.80
CA TYR A 13 -5.42 3.55 11.10
C TYR A 13 -6.45 4.36 11.87
N ASP A 14 -7.47 3.72 12.44
CA ASP A 14 -8.51 4.39 13.22
C ASP A 14 -7.91 5.03 14.48
N ILE A 15 -7.06 4.29 15.18
CA ILE A 15 -6.34 4.76 16.38
C ILE A 15 -5.46 5.98 16.05
N GLU A 16 -4.58 5.89 15.06
CA GLU A 16 -3.63 6.96 14.77
C GLU A 16 -4.30 8.19 14.13
N ILE A 17 -5.30 8.01 13.26
CA ILE A 17 -6.04 9.13 12.69
C ILE A 17 -6.87 9.83 13.77
N THR A 18 -7.55 9.09 14.64
CA THR A 18 -8.37 9.68 15.72
C THR A 18 -7.53 10.49 16.71
N LYS A 19 -6.30 10.06 17.00
CA LYS A 19 -5.36 10.82 17.87
C LYS A 19 -5.08 12.23 17.34
N LEU A 20 -4.94 12.38 16.02
CA LEU A 20 -4.57 13.65 15.38
C LEU A 20 -5.79 14.45 14.91
N HIS A 21 -6.83 13.74 14.46
CA HIS A 21 -8.02 14.28 13.83
C HIS A 21 -9.28 13.53 14.31
N PRO A 22 -9.72 13.77 15.56
CA PRO A 22 -10.82 13.01 16.18
C PRO A 22 -12.20 13.23 15.53
N HIS A 23 -12.32 14.19 14.63
CA HIS A 23 -13.53 14.48 13.86
C HIS A 23 -13.62 13.67 12.55
N LEU A 24 -12.53 13.01 12.14
CA LEU A 24 -12.53 12.12 10.98
C LEU A 24 -13.04 10.75 11.39
N LYS A 25 -13.86 10.15 10.53
CA LYS A 25 -14.35 8.78 10.70
C LYS A 25 -13.58 7.84 9.79
N VAL A 26 -13.04 6.75 10.34
CA VAL A 26 -12.32 5.73 9.56
C VAL A 26 -13.19 4.47 9.44
N THR A 27 -13.64 4.19 8.22
CA THR A 27 -14.34 2.94 7.90
C THR A 27 -13.40 1.99 7.13
N GLY A 28 -13.26 0.76 7.59
CA GLY A 28 -12.35 -0.25 7.04
C GLY A 28 -13.04 -1.39 6.29
N GLU A 29 -12.44 -1.83 5.18
CA GLU A 29 -12.78 -3.06 4.46
C GLU A 29 -11.54 -3.93 4.26
N ALA A 30 -11.63 -5.19 4.68
CA ALA A 30 -10.58 -6.17 4.49
C ALA A 30 -10.71 -6.78 3.09
N CYS A 31 -9.61 -6.82 2.33
CA CYS A 31 -9.58 -7.32 0.95
C CYS A 31 -8.61 -8.50 0.82
N PRO A 32 -8.95 -9.68 1.36
CA PRO A 32 -8.02 -10.81 1.47
C PRO A 32 -7.52 -11.35 0.12
N ILE A 33 -8.32 -11.22 -0.94
CA ILE A 33 -7.98 -11.74 -2.28
C ILE A 33 -7.13 -10.75 -3.09
N TRP A 34 -7.06 -9.48 -2.70
CA TRP A 34 -6.34 -8.47 -3.49
C TRP A 34 -4.82 -8.69 -3.53
N VAL A 35 -4.21 -9.16 -2.43
CA VAL A 35 -2.77 -9.51 -2.42
C VAL A 35 -2.50 -10.70 -3.34
N PRO A 36 -3.21 -11.84 -3.24
CA PRO A 36 -3.08 -12.94 -4.20
C PRO A 36 -3.28 -12.52 -5.66
N LEU A 37 -4.23 -11.63 -5.98
CA LEU A 37 -4.39 -11.14 -7.35
C LEU A 37 -3.14 -10.43 -7.87
N VAL A 38 -2.50 -9.63 -7.02
CA VAL A 38 -1.26 -8.93 -7.36
C VAL A 38 -0.10 -9.90 -7.50
N GLU A 39 0.11 -10.76 -6.50
CA GLU A 39 1.23 -11.71 -6.49
C GLU A 39 1.19 -12.73 -7.63
N ASN A 40 0.00 -13.02 -8.17
CA ASN A 40 -0.18 -13.96 -9.29
C ASN A 40 -0.33 -13.25 -10.66
N ASN A 41 -0.05 -11.94 -10.76
CA ASN A 41 -0.20 -11.17 -12.00
C ASN A 41 -1.63 -11.26 -12.62
N GLU A 42 -2.65 -11.29 -11.76
CA GLU A 42 -4.08 -11.30 -12.14
C GLU A 42 -4.75 -9.94 -11.91
N PHE A 43 -4.04 -8.99 -11.27
CA PHE A 43 -4.57 -7.71 -10.80
C PHE A 43 -5.09 -6.79 -11.90
N ASP A 44 -4.68 -6.97 -13.16
CA ASP A 44 -5.13 -6.20 -14.33
C ASP A 44 -6.13 -6.96 -15.21
N LYS A 45 -6.34 -8.26 -14.95
CA LYS A 45 -7.23 -9.15 -15.73
C LYS A 45 -8.70 -9.04 -15.34
N PRO A 46 -9.65 -9.48 -16.19
CA PRO A 46 -11.09 -9.40 -15.89
C PRO A 46 -11.52 -10.10 -14.59
N GLY A 47 -10.81 -11.16 -14.17
CA GLY A 47 -11.09 -11.87 -12.92
C GLY A 47 -10.97 -10.98 -11.67
N ALA A 48 -10.06 -10.00 -11.68
CA ALA A 48 -9.92 -9.06 -10.57
C ALA A 48 -11.12 -8.10 -10.43
N ASP A 49 -11.86 -7.84 -11.50
CA ASP A 49 -12.97 -6.87 -11.49
C ASP A 49 -14.05 -7.27 -10.49
N TYR A 50 -14.35 -8.56 -10.39
CA TYR A 50 -15.35 -9.07 -9.45
C TYR A 50 -14.97 -8.73 -8.00
N PHE A 51 -13.76 -9.08 -7.59
CA PHE A 51 -13.29 -8.86 -6.21
C PHE A 51 -13.11 -7.38 -5.90
N VAL A 52 -12.65 -6.57 -6.86
CA VAL A 52 -12.51 -5.13 -6.65
C VAL A 52 -13.89 -4.48 -6.48
N LYS A 53 -14.86 -4.77 -7.35
CA LYS A 53 -16.24 -4.27 -7.25
C LYS A 53 -16.89 -4.67 -5.93
N GLN A 54 -16.76 -5.93 -5.54
CA GLN A 54 -17.34 -6.46 -4.31
C GLN A 54 -16.87 -5.67 -3.09
N HIS A 55 -15.55 -5.48 -2.94
CA HIS A 55 -15.01 -4.77 -1.78
C HIS A 55 -15.31 -3.26 -1.81
N ILE A 56 -15.34 -2.63 -2.98
CA ILE A 56 -15.82 -1.24 -3.10
C ILE A 56 -17.27 -1.13 -2.64
N HIS A 57 -18.15 -2.01 -3.11
CA HIS A 57 -19.56 -2.01 -2.70
C HIS A 57 -19.71 -2.23 -1.19
N ASN A 58 -18.99 -3.20 -0.63
CA ASN A 58 -19.00 -3.46 0.81
C ASN A 58 -18.57 -2.25 1.62
N LEU A 59 -17.49 -1.57 1.20
CA LEU A 59 -17.00 -0.38 1.89
C LEU A 59 -18.02 0.76 1.85
N LEU A 60 -18.56 1.07 0.68
CA LEU A 60 -19.53 2.16 0.51
C LEU A 60 -20.89 1.85 1.16
N LYS A 61 -21.26 0.56 1.28
CA LYS A 61 -22.44 0.15 2.04
C LYS A 61 -22.28 0.36 3.54
N LYS A 62 -21.05 0.24 4.07
CA LYS A 62 -20.74 0.53 5.47
C LYS A 62 -20.74 2.02 5.75
N ASP A 63 -20.34 2.83 4.78
CA ASP A 63 -20.23 4.28 4.91
C ASP A 63 -20.36 4.97 3.55
N ASP A 64 -21.53 5.55 3.30
CA ASP A 64 -21.88 6.24 2.06
C ASP A 64 -21.33 7.67 1.99
N LYS A 65 -20.72 8.16 3.08
CA LYS A 65 -20.11 9.50 3.16
C LYS A 65 -18.61 9.50 2.88
N ILE A 66 -18.02 8.36 2.49
CA ILE A 66 -16.60 8.27 2.15
C ILE A 66 -16.29 9.18 0.96
N ASP A 67 -15.45 10.18 1.19
CA ASP A 67 -14.88 11.04 0.15
C ASP A 67 -13.43 10.64 -0.22
N THR A 68 -12.78 9.84 0.62
CA THR A 68 -11.35 9.53 0.51
C THR A 68 -11.06 8.09 0.94
N ILE A 69 -10.29 7.37 0.15
CA ILE A 69 -9.90 5.99 0.39
C ILE A 69 -8.38 5.87 0.46
N ILE A 70 -7.90 5.42 1.63
CA ILE A 70 -6.51 5.00 1.80
C ILE A 70 -6.34 3.56 1.32
N LEU A 71 -5.33 3.32 0.49
CA LEU A 71 -4.84 2.00 0.12
C LEU A 71 -3.87 1.50 1.21
N GLY A 72 -4.43 0.75 2.16
CA GLY A 72 -3.82 0.29 3.41
C GLY A 72 -2.76 -0.81 3.29
N CYS A 73 -2.48 -1.31 2.09
CA CYS A 73 -1.53 -2.38 1.83
C CYS A 73 -0.55 -1.97 0.73
N THR A 74 0.72 -2.38 0.86
CA THR A 74 1.79 -2.11 -0.11
C THR A 74 1.47 -2.59 -1.52
N HIS A 75 0.62 -3.62 -1.68
CA HIS A 75 0.26 -4.18 -2.98
C HIS A 75 -0.77 -3.37 -3.76
N TYR A 76 -1.65 -2.66 -3.06
CA TYR A 76 -2.86 -2.08 -3.65
C TYR A 76 -2.64 -0.94 -4.66
N PRO A 77 -1.50 -0.21 -4.69
CA PRO A 77 -1.22 0.73 -5.77
C PRO A 77 -1.30 0.11 -7.17
N LEU A 78 -1.00 -1.18 -7.36
CA LEU A 78 -1.14 -1.85 -8.66
C LEU A 78 -2.61 -2.05 -9.09
N LEU A 79 -3.54 -2.08 -8.13
CA LEU A 79 -4.97 -2.17 -8.40
C LEU A 79 -5.63 -0.80 -8.66
N ILE A 80 -4.88 0.30 -8.58
CA ILE A 80 -5.47 1.66 -8.59
C ILE A 80 -6.32 1.94 -9.83
N THR A 81 -5.93 1.42 -11.00
CA THR A 81 -6.69 1.57 -12.24
C THR A 81 -8.08 0.93 -12.14
N LYS A 82 -8.16 -0.32 -11.65
CA LYS A 82 -9.44 -1.02 -11.43
C LYS A 82 -10.25 -0.38 -10.31
N ILE A 83 -9.60 0.04 -9.24
CA ILE A 83 -10.26 0.72 -8.12
C ILE A 83 -10.94 1.99 -8.62
N LYS A 84 -10.22 2.84 -9.37
CA LYS A 84 -10.78 4.07 -9.96
C LYS A 84 -11.87 3.80 -11.00
N GLN A 85 -11.78 2.70 -11.74
CA GLN A 85 -12.81 2.30 -12.71
C GLN A 85 -14.17 2.02 -12.05
N PHE A 86 -14.17 1.48 -10.82
CA PHE A 86 -15.40 1.05 -10.14
C PHE A 86 -15.82 1.96 -8.98
N LEU A 87 -14.97 2.91 -8.58
CA LEU A 87 -15.33 3.91 -7.59
C LEU A 87 -16.26 4.99 -8.20
N PRO A 88 -17.25 5.47 -7.44
CA PRO A 88 -17.98 6.69 -7.77
C PRO A 88 -17.04 7.87 -8.02
N GLN A 89 -17.46 8.77 -8.91
CA GLN A 89 -16.75 10.01 -9.17
C GLN A 89 -16.69 10.87 -7.89
N GLY A 90 -15.56 11.54 -7.68
CA GLY A 90 -15.35 12.45 -6.55
C GLY A 90 -14.65 11.81 -5.35
N ILE A 91 -14.58 10.48 -5.27
CA ILE A 91 -13.83 9.80 -4.21
C ILE A 91 -12.33 9.82 -4.52
N GLN A 92 -11.53 10.41 -3.63
CA GLN A 92 -10.08 10.43 -3.75
C GLN A 92 -9.49 9.09 -3.32
N VAL A 93 -8.40 8.67 -3.99
CA VAL A 93 -7.67 7.45 -3.64
C VAL A 93 -6.22 7.82 -3.33
N ILE A 94 -5.77 7.44 -2.14
CA ILE A 94 -4.46 7.78 -1.59
C ILE A 94 -3.63 6.50 -1.43
N SER A 95 -2.44 6.49 -2.04
CA SER A 95 -1.42 5.45 -1.81
C SER A 95 -0.37 5.93 -0.81
N GLN A 96 0.14 5.02 0.02
CA GLN A 96 1.00 5.36 1.16
C GLN A 96 2.42 5.78 0.77
N GLY A 97 2.98 5.15 -0.28
CA GLY A 97 4.43 5.18 -0.54
C GLY A 97 5.03 6.58 -0.64
N LYS A 98 4.36 7.49 -1.35
CA LYS A 98 4.81 8.89 -1.49
C LYS A 98 4.84 9.63 -0.14
N TYR A 99 3.82 9.45 0.69
CA TYR A 99 3.72 10.13 1.98
C TYR A 99 4.75 9.60 2.98
N VAL A 100 5.03 8.30 2.94
CA VAL A 100 6.09 7.71 3.77
C VAL A 100 7.47 8.25 3.34
N ALA A 101 7.75 8.30 2.04
CA ALA A 101 9.02 8.83 1.53
C ALA A 101 9.21 10.33 1.87
N GLU A 102 8.18 11.16 1.68
CA GLU A 102 8.27 12.58 2.03
C GLU A 102 8.39 12.79 3.55
N SER A 103 7.65 12.02 4.36
CA SER A 103 7.76 12.06 5.82
C SER A 103 9.17 11.73 6.31
N LEU A 104 9.83 10.73 5.70
CA LEU A 104 11.23 10.41 6.02
C LEU A 104 12.17 11.56 5.65
N LYS A 105 11.98 12.19 4.49
CA LYS A 105 12.77 13.34 4.06
C LYS A 105 12.59 14.53 5.01
N GLU A 106 11.36 14.88 5.38
CA GLU A 106 11.06 15.92 6.35
C GLU A 106 11.61 15.59 7.74
N TYR A 107 11.61 14.31 8.12
CA TYR A 107 12.23 13.87 9.37
C TYR A 107 13.73 14.16 9.35
N LEU A 108 14.46 13.77 8.30
CA LEU A 108 15.91 14.02 8.20
C LEU A 108 16.25 15.51 8.16
N GLN A 109 15.41 16.34 7.53
CA GLN A 109 15.59 17.80 7.55
C GLN A 109 15.47 18.39 8.97
N ARG A 110 14.53 17.86 9.77
CA ARG A 110 14.34 18.28 11.18
C ARG A 110 15.38 17.70 12.14
N HIS A 111 16.10 16.66 11.71
CA HIS A 111 17.07 15.90 12.51
C HIS A 111 18.43 15.87 11.80
N PRO A 112 19.13 17.02 11.69
CA PRO A 112 20.41 17.11 10.98
C PRO A 112 21.51 16.22 11.61
N GLU A 113 21.39 15.85 12.88
CA GLU A 113 22.26 14.89 13.55
C GLU A 113 22.12 13.47 12.99
N MET A 114 20.92 13.08 12.58
CA MET A 114 20.66 11.80 11.91
C MET A 114 21.05 11.88 10.44
N GLU A 115 20.70 12.98 9.77
CA GLU A 115 21.03 13.23 8.36
C GLU A 115 22.54 13.12 8.11
N LYS A 116 23.37 13.71 8.99
CA LYS A 116 24.85 13.67 8.88
C LYS A 116 25.44 12.27 9.06
N ARG A 117 24.72 11.35 9.70
CA ARG A 117 25.14 9.96 9.87
C ARG A 117 24.84 9.09 8.64
N CYS A 118 23.92 9.52 7.79
CA CYS A 118 23.59 8.80 6.56
C CYS A 118 24.67 9.04 5.49
N SER A 119 25.10 7.96 4.82
CA SER A 119 25.94 8.07 3.63
C SER A 119 25.23 8.85 2.52
N LYS A 120 26.00 9.61 1.73
CA LYS A 120 25.46 10.42 0.61
C LYS A 120 25.58 9.72 -0.75
N ASP A 121 26.51 8.77 -0.87
CA ASP A 121 26.77 7.99 -2.07
C ASP A 121 26.37 6.53 -1.86
N GLY A 122 25.08 6.30 -1.62
CA GLY A 122 24.52 4.98 -1.40
C GLY A 122 24.28 4.20 -2.69
N THR A 123 24.36 2.88 -2.60
CA THR A 123 23.81 1.97 -3.62
C THR A 123 22.57 1.26 -3.05
N VAL A 124 21.67 0.82 -3.94
CA VAL A 124 20.48 0.05 -3.55
C VAL A 124 20.76 -1.42 -3.73
N ARG A 125 20.48 -2.23 -2.70
CA ARG A 125 20.59 -3.69 -2.74
C ARG A 125 19.30 -4.30 -2.20
N TYR A 126 18.77 -5.30 -2.91
CA TYR A 126 17.56 -6.00 -2.51
C TYR A 126 17.91 -7.38 -1.95
N PHE A 127 17.28 -7.73 -0.83
CA PHE A 127 17.45 -9.02 -0.18
C PHE A 127 16.08 -9.64 0.08
N THR A 128 15.99 -10.97 -0.02
CA THR A 128 14.78 -11.73 0.30
C THR A 128 15.12 -13.02 1.03
N THR A 129 14.25 -13.47 1.94
CA THR A 129 14.34 -14.80 2.57
C THR A 129 13.74 -15.89 1.68
N ASP A 130 12.95 -15.51 0.68
CA ASP A 130 12.33 -16.42 -0.29
C ASP A 130 13.23 -16.58 -1.55
N LEU A 131 12.64 -16.95 -2.68
CA LEU A 131 13.31 -17.09 -3.98
C LEU A 131 13.64 -15.70 -4.58
N PRO A 132 14.93 -15.39 -4.83
CA PRO A 132 15.34 -14.09 -5.40
C PRO A 132 14.70 -13.76 -6.74
N GLY A 133 14.54 -14.73 -7.64
CA GLY A 133 13.91 -14.52 -8.95
C GLY A 133 12.45 -14.06 -8.82
N LYS A 134 11.66 -14.73 -7.98
CA LYS A 134 10.25 -14.34 -7.73
C LYS A 134 10.15 -12.93 -7.13
N PHE A 135 11.05 -12.58 -6.21
CA PHE A 135 11.11 -11.23 -5.67
C PHE A 135 11.49 -10.20 -6.74
N ALA A 136 12.53 -10.49 -7.53
CA ALA A 136 13.00 -9.62 -8.61
C ALA A 136 11.89 -9.32 -9.62
N ASP A 137 11.14 -10.34 -10.07
CA ASP A 137 10.02 -10.18 -10.99
C ASP A 137 8.95 -9.23 -10.42
N MET A 138 8.56 -9.45 -9.16
CA MET A 138 7.54 -8.63 -8.50
C MET A 138 8.04 -7.20 -8.25
N ALA A 139 9.25 -7.03 -7.71
CA ALA A 139 9.82 -5.73 -7.44
C ALA A 139 10.00 -4.92 -8.73
N SER A 140 10.39 -5.57 -9.83
CA SER A 140 10.51 -4.94 -11.14
C SER A 140 9.17 -4.42 -11.66
N LEU A 141 8.08 -5.16 -11.42
CA LEU A 141 6.72 -4.71 -11.74
C LEU A 141 6.32 -3.45 -10.96
N PHE A 142 6.65 -3.38 -9.65
CA PHE A 142 6.33 -2.23 -8.80
C PHE A 142 7.17 -1.00 -9.14
N LEU A 143 8.48 -1.18 -9.29
CA LEU A 143 9.45 -0.10 -9.46
C LEU A 143 9.61 0.35 -10.91
N LYS A 144 9.17 -0.49 -11.87
CA LYS A 144 9.37 -0.28 -13.31
C LYS A 144 10.85 -0.20 -13.69
N GLU A 145 11.67 -0.97 -12.99
CA GLU A 145 13.12 -1.06 -13.15
C GLU A 145 13.51 -2.54 -13.16
N ASN A 146 14.67 -2.89 -13.73
CA ASN A 146 15.19 -4.25 -13.62
C ASN A 146 15.84 -4.44 -12.25
N ILE A 147 15.25 -5.30 -11.41
CA ILE A 147 15.69 -5.51 -10.03
C ILE A 147 16.43 -6.84 -9.92
N GLU A 148 17.60 -6.80 -9.29
CA GLU A 148 18.31 -8.00 -8.83
C GLU A 148 18.23 -8.11 -7.32
N ALA A 149 17.92 -9.32 -6.82
CA ALA A 149 17.82 -9.62 -5.40
C ALA A 149 18.77 -10.75 -4.99
N GLN A 150 19.16 -10.75 -3.71
CA GLN A 150 20.01 -11.77 -3.11
C GLN A 150 19.24 -12.52 -2.02
N LYS A 151 19.45 -13.84 -1.93
CA LYS A 151 18.86 -14.63 -0.84
C LYS A 151 19.61 -14.37 0.47
N ILE A 152 18.89 -14.16 1.55
CA ILE A 152 19.44 -14.06 2.91
C ILE A 152 18.65 -14.95 3.87
N ASN A 153 19.30 -15.50 4.89
CA ASN A 153 18.63 -16.20 5.99
C ASN A 153 18.65 -15.29 7.21
N ILE A 154 17.55 -15.26 7.96
CA ILE A 154 17.45 -14.55 9.22
C ILE A 154 17.34 -15.64 10.30
N ASP A 155 18.26 -15.62 11.26
CA ASP A 155 18.29 -16.54 12.41
C ASP A 155 17.17 -16.27 13.42
#